data_AF-A0A9E6RA35-F1
#
_entry.id   AF-A0A9E6RA35-F1
#
_cell.length_a   1.000
_cell.length_b   1.000
_cell.length_c   1.000
_cell.angle_alpha   90.00
_cell.angle_beta   90.00
_cell.angle_gamma   90.00
#
_symmetry.space_group_name_H-M   'P 1'
#
loop_
_entity.id
_entity.type
_entity.pdbx_description
1 polymer ?
#
loop_
_entity_poly.entity_id
_entity_poly.type
_entity_poly.pdbx_seq_one_letter_code
_entity_poly.pdbx_strand_id
1 'polypeptide(L)'
;MIVRGLNRVFTGMLVQNQDELVLATSGSYSQSKRSPLLDELISVPRQGGEEVSLVLNPQGGFDVAVRLTRGEIHPAVRLELSPTRFEFLGRVAEGALPSSFSLECHEDILAFKARLLRETETRRKLDGDDVGEDGQLVLRFIELTNDGRATPRRVMVRA
;
A
#
# COMPACT_ATOMS: atom_id res chain seq x y z
N MET A 1 -1.97 -13.48 5.04
CA MET A 1 -0.69 -13.74 4.31
C MET A 1 -0.46 -12.74 3.17
N ILE A 2 -1.31 -12.69 2.13
CA ILE A 2 -1.10 -11.84 0.93
C ILE A 2 -0.91 -10.36 1.28
N VAL A 3 -1.82 -9.78 2.08
CA VAL A 3 -1.72 -8.38 2.52
C VAL A 3 -0.41 -8.11 3.25
N ARG A 4 0.00 -9.03 4.14
CA ARG A 4 1.30 -8.91 4.84
C ARG A 4 2.47 -8.94 3.87
N GLY A 5 2.44 -9.81 2.86
CA GLY A 5 3.45 -9.85 1.79
C GLY A 5 3.53 -8.53 1.05
N LEU A 6 2.38 -7.99 0.62
CA LEU A 6 2.28 -6.68 -0.04
C LEU A 6 2.85 -5.57 0.86
N ASN A 7 2.43 -5.51 2.13
CA ASN A 7 2.90 -4.52 3.09
C ASN A 7 4.42 -4.54 3.25
N ARG A 8 5.03 -5.73 3.33
CA ARG A 8 6.48 -5.87 3.45
C ARG A 8 7.22 -5.43 2.19
N VAL A 9 6.66 -5.69 1.00
CA VAL A 9 7.21 -5.15 -0.25
C VAL A 9 7.05 -3.63 -0.31
N PHE A 10 5.88 -3.11 0.03
CA PHE A 10 5.56 -1.69 -0.09
C PHE A 10 6.38 -0.83 0.85
N THR A 11 6.60 -1.31 2.06
CA THR A 11 7.27 -0.56 3.13
C THR A 11 8.75 -0.87 3.24
N GLY A 12 9.21 -2.03 2.74
CA GLY A 12 10.54 -2.55 2.99
C GLY A 12 10.80 -2.96 4.45
N MET A 13 9.75 -3.05 5.28
CA MET A 13 9.81 -3.35 6.71
C MET A 13 9.07 -4.66 7.02
N LEU A 14 9.39 -5.33 8.15
CA LEU A 14 8.73 -6.56 8.60
C LEU A 14 7.36 -6.32 9.26
N VAL A 15 6.51 -5.55 8.57
CA VAL A 15 5.17 -5.17 9.03
C VAL A 15 4.28 -6.40 9.24
N GLN A 16 3.40 -6.34 10.24
CA GLN A 16 2.46 -7.39 10.61
C GLN A 16 0.99 -7.10 10.26
N ASN A 17 0.63 -5.89 9.82
CA ASN A 17 -0.74 -5.55 9.42
C ASN A 17 -1.27 -6.56 8.38
N GLN A 18 -2.48 -7.04 8.61
CA GLN A 18 -3.22 -7.94 7.69
C GLN A 18 -4.61 -7.41 7.34
N ASP A 19 -5.11 -6.51 8.17
CA ASP A 19 -6.37 -5.79 8.12
C ASP A 19 -6.26 -4.43 7.41
N GLU A 20 -5.02 -3.98 7.16
CA GLU A 20 -4.74 -2.72 6.47
C GLU A 20 -3.63 -2.93 5.44
N LEU A 21 -3.79 -2.32 4.27
CA LEU A 21 -2.74 -2.19 3.27
C LEU A 21 -2.00 -0.87 3.51
N VAL A 22 -0.68 -0.96 3.73
CA VAL A 22 0.17 0.16 4.13
C VAL A 22 0.86 0.73 2.91
N LEU A 23 0.33 1.84 2.39
CA LEU A 23 0.94 2.56 1.27
C LEU A 23 1.94 3.58 1.78
N ALA A 24 3.20 3.39 1.40
CA ALA A 24 4.30 4.26 1.79
C ALA A 24 4.98 4.86 0.56
N THR A 25 5.36 6.12 0.60
CA THR A 25 6.25 6.71 -0.41
C THR A 25 7.66 6.82 0.15
N SER A 26 8.64 6.48 -0.68
CA SER A 26 9.99 7.02 -0.51
C SER A 26 9.88 8.43 -1.08
N GLY A 27 9.71 9.45 -0.23
CA GLY A 27 9.39 10.81 -0.69
C GLY A 27 10.26 11.23 -1.88
N SER A 28 9.67 11.92 -2.86
CA SER A 28 10.19 12.16 -4.22
C SER A 28 11.59 12.80 -4.33
N TYR A 29 12.23 13.13 -3.20
CA TYR A 29 13.56 13.73 -3.09
C TYR A 29 14.50 13.05 -2.09
N SER A 30 14.07 12.00 -1.37
CA SER A 30 14.90 11.38 -0.35
C SER A 30 15.12 9.90 -0.66
N GLN A 31 16.34 9.55 -1.05
CA GLN A 31 16.88 8.19 -0.87
C GLN A 31 17.14 7.88 0.62
N SER A 32 16.38 8.50 1.53
CA SER A 32 16.54 8.29 2.96
C SER A 32 15.94 6.94 3.34
N LYS A 33 16.81 5.95 3.54
CA LYS A 33 16.48 4.62 4.05
C LYS A 33 15.81 4.60 5.43
N ARG A 34 15.67 5.74 6.13
CA ARG A 34 15.42 5.75 7.59
C ARG A 34 13.99 6.06 8.02
N SER A 35 13.12 6.60 7.16
CA SER A 35 11.71 6.77 7.55
C SER A 35 10.81 6.95 6.32
N PRO A 36 10.13 5.88 5.86
CA PRO A 36 9.20 6.00 4.75
C PRO A 36 8.02 6.88 5.15
N LEU A 37 7.61 7.78 4.24
CA LEU A 37 6.42 8.60 4.42
C LEU A 37 5.20 7.70 4.21
N LEU A 38 4.30 7.70 5.18
CA LEU A 38 3.03 7.01 5.04
C LEU A 38 2.13 7.85 4.14
N ASP A 39 1.77 7.29 3.00
CA ASP A 39 0.76 7.89 2.15
C ASP A 39 -0.63 7.51 2.66
N GLU A 40 -0.98 6.24 2.79
CA GLU A 40 -2.32 5.83 3.25
C GLU A 40 -2.33 4.47 3.96
N LEU A 41 -3.33 4.28 4.82
CA LEU A 41 -3.72 2.98 5.36
C LEU A 41 -5.09 2.65 4.77
N ILE A 42 -5.13 1.67 3.86
CA ILE A 42 -6.36 1.25 3.20
C ILE A 42 -6.94 0.06 3.96
N SER A 43 -8.21 0.14 4.33
CA SER A 43 -8.88 -0.96 5.02
C SER A 43 -9.01 -2.19 4.11
N VAL A 44 -8.57 -3.35 4.61
CA VAL A 44 -8.82 -4.65 3.97
C VAL A 44 -10.27 -5.07 4.09
N PRO A 45 -10.88 -5.15 5.30
CA PRO A 45 -12.31 -5.34 5.39
C PRO A 45 -13.02 -4.14 4.78
N ARG A 46 -14.20 -4.37 4.19
CA ARG A 46 -14.96 -3.29 3.56
C ARG A 46 -15.32 -2.22 4.59
N GLN A 47 -14.74 -1.04 4.45
CA GLN A 47 -14.99 0.11 5.33
C GLN A 47 -14.95 1.39 4.51
N GLY A 48 -15.96 2.25 4.66
CA GLY A 48 -15.98 3.54 3.94
C GLY A 48 -16.06 3.45 2.40
N GLY A 49 -16.11 2.26 1.80
CA GLY A 49 -15.98 2.05 0.35
C GLY A 49 -14.62 1.54 -0.09
N GLU A 50 -13.66 1.54 0.82
CA GLU A 50 -12.39 0.86 0.66
C GLU A 50 -12.56 -0.63 0.93
N GLU A 51 -11.90 -1.45 0.13
CA GLU A 51 -11.78 -2.88 0.37
C GLU A 51 -10.55 -3.44 -0.36
N VAL A 52 -9.95 -4.47 0.24
CA VAL A 52 -8.99 -5.34 -0.43
C VAL A 52 -9.60 -6.72 -0.52
N SER A 53 -9.76 -7.24 -1.73
CA SER A 53 -10.46 -8.50 -1.99
C SER A 53 -9.69 -9.39 -2.96
N LEU A 54 -9.96 -10.70 -2.88
CA LEU A 54 -9.58 -11.65 -3.92
C LEU A 54 -10.76 -11.83 -4.85
N VAL A 55 -10.57 -11.55 -6.13
CA VAL A 55 -11.61 -11.66 -7.15
C VAL A 55 -11.19 -12.65 -8.23
N LEU A 56 -12.16 -13.34 -8.83
CA LEU A 56 -11.88 -14.18 -9.98
C LEU A 56 -11.48 -13.32 -11.18
N ASN A 57 -10.39 -13.71 -11.83
CA ASN A 57 -9.95 -13.08 -13.06
C ASN A 57 -10.79 -13.65 -14.24
N PRO A 58 -11.34 -12.80 -15.13
CA PRO A 58 -12.12 -13.27 -16.29
C PRO A 58 -11.37 -14.20 -17.24
N GLN A 59 -10.04 -14.09 -17.28
CA GLN A 59 -9.14 -14.93 -18.07
C GLN A 59 -8.74 -16.23 -17.33
N GLY A 60 -9.25 -16.43 -16.11
CA GLY A 60 -8.91 -17.54 -15.22
C GLY A 60 -7.90 -17.12 -14.14
N GLY A 61 -7.98 -17.76 -12.96
CA GLY A 61 -7.15 -17.42 -11.81
C GLY A 61 -7.79 -16.37 -10.88
N PHE A 62 -6.95 -15.73 -10.06
CA PHE A 62 -7.39 -14.74 -9.06
C PHE A 62 -6.60 -13.45 -9.19
N ASP A 63 -7.25 -12.32 -8.88
CA ASP A 63 -6.60 -11.03 -8.71
C ASP A 63 -6.73 -10.57 -7.25
N VAL A 64 -5.73 -9.85 -6.75
CA VAL A 64 -5.96 -8.90 -5.64
C VAL A 64 -6.58 -7.65 -6.25
N ALA A 65 -7.78 -7.31 -5.80
CA ALA A 65 -8.47 -6.07 -6.17
C ALA A 65 -8.53 -5.13 -4.96
N VAL A 66 -8.03 -3.91 -5.15
CA VAL A 66 -8.11 -2.83 -4.17
C VAL A 66 -9.07 -1.77 -4.69
N ARG A 67 -10.13 -1.53 -3.94
CA ARG A 67 -11.09 -0.46 -4.21
C ARG A 67 -10.85 0.65 -3.19
N LEU A 68 -10.85 1.90 -3.65
CA LEU A 68 -10.58 3.07 -2.81
C LEU A 68 -11.81 3.98 -2.64
N THR A 69 -12.86 3.79 -3.43
CA THR A 69 -14.07 4.62 -3.42
C THR A 69 -15.33 3.77 -3.55
N ARG A 70 -16.46 4.30 -3.05
CA ARG A 70 -17.77 3.68 -3.26
C ARG A 70 -18.26 3.90 -4.69
N GLY A 71 -18.84 2.86 -5.28
CA GLY A 71 -19.47 2.91 -6.61
C GLY A 71 -18.63 2.27 -7.71
N GLU A 72 -19.20 2.23 -8.91
CA GLU A 72 -18.58 1.63 -10.10
C GLU A 72 -17.80 2.66 -10.95
N ILE A 73 -17.81 3.93 -10.53
CA ILE A 73 -17.22 5.05 -11.28
C ILE A 73 -15.70 4.89 -11.40
N HIS A 74 -15.05 4.39 -10.34
CA HIS A 74 -13.62 4.12 -10.33
C HIS A 74 -13.37 2.60 -10.24
N PRO A 75 -12.72 2.01 -11.25
CA PRO A 75 -12.44 0.58 -11.22
C PRO A 75 -11.43 0.26 -10.13
N ALA A 76 -11.58 -0.91 -9.51
CA ALA A 76 -10.59 -1.41 -8.56
C ALA A 76 -9.22 -1.56 -9.25
N VAL A 77 -8.15 -1.22 -8.55
CA VAL A 77 -6.79 -1.48 -9.01
C VAL A 77 -6.50 -2.95 -8.77
N ARG A 78 -6.10 -3.66 -9.83
CA ARG A 78 -5.89 -5.11 -9.79
C ARG A 78 -4.44 -5.50 -9.97
N LEU A 79 -4.04 -6.54 -9.24
CA LEU A 79 -2.82 -7.32 -9.41
C LEU A 79 -3.22 -8.78 -9.62
N GLU A 80 -2.90 -9.33 -10.79
CA GLU A 80 -3.08 -10.75 -11.06
C GLU A 80 -2.17 -11.58 -10.14
N LEU A 81 -2.75 -12.55 -9.44
CA LEU A 81 -2.05 -13.52 -8.59
C LEU A 81 -1.76 -14.80 -9.37
N SER A 82 -0.73 -14.74 -10.22
CA SER A 82 -0.13 -15.96 -10.76
C SER A 82 0.42 -16.83 -9.60
N PRO A 83 0.57 -18.16 -9.78
CA PRO A 83 1.16 -19.03 -8.76
C PRO A 83 2.51 -18.53 -8.25
N THR A 84 3.35 -18.01 -9.14
CA THR A 84 4.65 -17.41 -8.81
C THR A 84 4.51 -16.18 -7.91
N ARG A 85 3.60 -15.25 -8.23
CA ARG A 85 3.37 -14.05 -7.40
C ARG A 85 2.75 -14.44 -6.05
N PHE A 86 1.87 -15.43 -6.02
CA PHE A 86 1.30 -15.95 -4.77
C PHE A 86 2.39 -16.56 -3.86
N GLU A 87 3.25 -17.42 -4.39
CA GLU A 87 4.37 -17.99 -3.62
C GLU A 87 5.32 -16.88 -3.15
N PHE A 88 5.70 -15.97 -4.04
CA PHE A 88 6.55 -14.82 -3.71
C PHE A 88 5.99 -14.03 -2.52
N LEU A 89 4.72 -13.65 -2.58
CA LEU A 89 4.05 -12.92 -1.50
C LEU A 89 3.99 -13.73 -0.21
N GLY A 90 3.79 -15.05 -0.29
CA GLY A 90 3.83 -15.95 0.86
C GLY A 90 5.20 -15.98 1.54
N ARG A 91 6.27 -16.17 0.77
CA ARG A 91 7.65 -16.18 1.28
C ARG A 91 8.03 -14.85 1.90
N VAL A 92 7.70 -13.74 1.24
CA VAL A 92 7.96 -12.39 1.78
C VAL A 92 7.15 -12.15 3.06
N ALA A 93 5.88 -12.61 3.09
CA ALA A 93 5.07 -12.58 4.30
C ALA A 93 5.65 -13.41 5.45
N GLU A 94 6.50 -14.39 5.17
CA GLU A 94 7.23 -15.19 6.17
C GLU A 94 8.60 -14.60 6.55
N GLY A 95 9.13 -13.66 5.76
CA GLY A 95 10.35 -12.90 6.09
C GLY A 95 11.48 -13.07 5.08
N ALA A 96 11.24 -13.76 3.96
CA ALA A 96 12.19 -13.77 2.86
C ALA A 96 12.38 -12.36 2.30
N LEU A 97 13.61 -12.04 1.90
CA LEU A 97 13.91 -10.79 1.22
C LEU A 97 13.35 -10.84 -0.21
N PRO A 98 12.56 -9.84 -0.64
CA PRO A 98 11.97 -9.82 -2.00
C PRO A 98 13.01 -10.01 -3.11
N SER A 99 14.17 -9.36 -3.00
CA SER A 99 15.25 -9.41 -3.99
C SER A 99 15.94 -10.76 -4.09
N SER A 100 15.73 -11.68 -3.14
CA SER A 100 16.38 -13.00 -3.13
C SER A 100 15.60 -14.07 -3.89
N PHE A 101 14.41 -13.76 -4.42
CA PHE A 101 13.55 -14.74 -5.06
C PHE A 101 13.24 -14.42 -6.52
N SER A 102 12.61 -13.27 -6.77
CA SER A 102 12.26 -12.84 -8.13
C SER A 102 12.21 -11.32 -8.21
N LEU A 103 13.16 -10.75 -8.94
CA LEU A 103 13.19 -9.30 -9.21
C LEU A 103 11.97 -8.87 -10.04
N GLU A 104 11.54 -9.70 -10.99
CA GLU A 104 10.33 -9.46 -11.79
C GLU A 104 9.08 -9.32 -10.91
N CYS A 105 8.85 -10.28 -9.98
CA CYS A 105 7.72 -10.19 -9.06
C CYS A 105 7.82 -8.96 -8.15
N HIS A 106 9.03 -8.60 -7.72
CA HIS A 106 9.24 -7.41 -6.90
C HIS A 106 8.84 -6.13 -7.64
N GLU A 107 9.31 -5.96 -8.88
CA GLU A 107 9.00 -4.80 -9.72
C GLU A 107 7.52 -4.73 -10.10
N ASP A 108 6.88 -5.87 -10.41
CA ASP A 108 5.44 -5.93 -10.67
C ASP A 108 4.61 -5.43 -9.48
N ILE A 109 5.00 -5.83 -8.27
CA ILE A 109 4.32 -5.42 -7.03
C ILE A 109 4.59 -3.94 -6.73
N LEU A 110 5.79 -3.42 -7.04
CA LEU A 110 6.08 -1.98 -6.93
C LEU A 110 5.29 -1.16 -7.98
N ALA A 111 5.11 -1.68 -9.19
CA ALA A 111 4.25 -1.05 -10.20
C ALA A 111 2.79 -1.04 -9.75
N PHE A 112 2.31 -2.12 -9.13
CA PHE A 112 0.99 -2.16 -8.51
C PHE A 112 0.84 -1.11 -7.39
N LYS A 113 1.83 -0.98 -6.51
CA LYS A 113 1.88 0.08 -5.48
C LYS A 113 1.81 1.48 -6.09
N ALA A 114 2.56 1.74 -7.15
CA ALA A 114 2.57 3.05 -7.82
C ALA A 114 1.18 3.41 -8.38
N ARG A 115 0.47 2.43 -8.95
CA ARG A 115 -0.93 2.60 -9.39
C ARG A 115 -1.85 2.94 -8.22
N LEU A 116 -1.71 2.27 -7.07
CA LEU A 116 -2.50 2.57 -5.87
C LEU A 116 -2.26 3.99 -5.34
N LEU A 117 -0.99 4.43 -5.28
CA LEU A 117 -0.64 5.79 -4.86
C LEU A 117 -1.29 6.84 -5.76
N ARG A 118 -1.28 6.62 -7.08
CA ARG A 118 -1.93 7.51 -8.05
C ARG A 118 -3.45 7.62 -7.84
N GLU A 119 -4.12 6.50 -7.62
CA GLU A 119 -5.57 6.51 -7.38
C GLU A 119 -5.93 7.15 -6.03
N THR A 120 -5.08 6.96 -5.03
CA THR A 120 -5.21 7.61 -3.72
C THR A 120 -5.06 9.13 -3.82
N GLU A 121 -4.05 9.61 -4.57
CA GLU A 121 -3.86 11.04 -4.84
C GLU A 121 -5.06 11.63 -5.60
N THR A 122 -5.58 10.90 -6.59
CA THR A 122 -6.77 11.31 -7.36
C THR A 122 -7.99 11.44 -6.45
N ARG A 123 -8.19 10.50 -5.53
CA ARG A 123 -9.26 10.57 -4.53
C ARG A 123 -9.13 11.80 -3.63
N ARG A 124 -7.94 12.09 -3.08
CA ARG A 124 -7.75 13.26 -2.20
C ARG A 124 -8.10 14.58 -2.89
N LYS A 125 -7.76 14.70 -4.17
CA LYS A 125 -8.14 15.87 -4.99
C LYS A 125 -9.65 16.01 -5.17
N LEU A 126 -10.37 14.89 -5.26
CA LEU A 126 -11.84 14.87 -5.34
C LEU A 126 -12.49 15.19 -3.98
N ASP A 127 -11.92 14.67 -2.90
CA ASP A 127 -12.42 14.88 -1.53
C ASP A 127 -12.11 16.29 -0.99
N GLY A 128 -11.21 17.05 -1.65
CA GLY A 128 -10.87 18.44 -1.29
C GLY A 128 -9.86 18.57 -0.15
N ASP A 129 -9.21 17.47 0.24
CA ASP A 129 -8.31 17.36 1.41
C ASP A 129 -6.94 18.04 1.23
N ASP A 130 -6.65 18.63 0.07
CA ASP A 130 -5.34 19.21 -0.28
C ASP A 130 -5.13 20.66 0.22
N VAL A 131 -6.14 21.26 0.88
CA VAL A 131 -6.03 22.60 1.45
C VAL A 131 -5.73 22.50 2.93
N GLY A 132 -4.44 22.39 3.27
CA GLY A 132 -4.00 22.68 4.63
C GLY A 132 -4.33 24.13 4.96
N GLU A 133 -5.35 24.36 5.79
CA GLU A 133 -5.57 25.65 6.43
C GLU A 133 -4.29 26.03 7.19
N ASP A 134 -3.81 27.26 7.01
CA ASP A 134 -2.68 27.88 7.72
C ASP A 134 -1.23 27.49 7.36
N GLY A 135 -0.92 27.14 6.11
CA GLY A 135 0.48 27.05 5.64
C GLY A 135 1.33 26.00 6.38
N GLN A 136 0.68 25.02 7.00
CA GLN A 136 1.32 23.90 7.70
C GLN A 136 1.26 22.64 6.84
N LEU A 137 2.41 22.01 6.63
CA LEU A 137 2.52 20.72 5.96
C LEU A 137 2.47 19.61 7.00
N VAL A 138 1.50 18.69 6.90
CA VAL A 138 1.44 17.50 7.75
C VAL A 138 2.10 16.33 7.04
N LEU A 139 3.27 15.94 7.53
CA LEU A 139 3.95 14.72 7.11
C LEU A 139 3.51 13.55 7.99
N ARG A 140 3.16 12.42 7.37
CA ARG A 140 2.90 11.17 8.09
C ARG A 140 4.09 10.24 7.88
N PHE A 141 4.66 9.74 8.97
CA PHE A 141 5.72 8.73 8.95
C PHE A 141 5.16 7.39 9.40
N ILE A 142 5.77 6.29 8.95
CA ILE A 142 5.49 4.98 9.52
C ILE A 142 6.28 4.81 10.81
N GLU A 143 5.57 4.42 11.87
CA GLU A 143 6.13 3.94 13.13
C GLU A 143 5.70 2.49 13.33
N LEU A 144 6.60 1.66 13.87
CA LEU A 144 6.29 0.27 14.20
C LEU A 144 6.01 0.16 15.70
N THR A 145 4.87 -0.42 16.03
CA THR A 145 4.52 -0.79 17.40
C THR A 145 5.34 -2.02 17.85
N ASN A 146 5.29 -2.33 19.16
CA ASN A 146 6.00 -3.50 19.72
C ASN A 146 5.54 -4.83 19.13
N ASP A 147 4.30 -4.91 18.62
CA ASP A 147 3.75 -6.07 17.90
C ASP A 147 4.04 -6.03 16.38
N GLY A 148 4.82 -5.05 15.91
CA GLY A 148 5.27 -4.94 14.53
C GLY A 148 4.21 -4.40 13.56
N ARG A 149 3.16 -3.74 14.06
CA ARG A 149 2.17 -3.06 13.23
C ARG A 149 2.66 -1.67 12.83
N ALA A 150 2.44 -1.31 11.58
CA ALA A 150 2.67 0.03 11.07
C ALA A 150 1.52 0.96 11.49
N THR A 151 1.86 2.08 12.12
CA THR A 151 0.93 3.12 12.55
C THR A 151 1.41 4.50 12.07
N PRO A 152 0.51 5.46 11.84
CA PRO A 152 0.87 6.80 11.39
C PRO A 152 1.41 7.65 12.55
N ARG A 153 2.60 8.23 12.37
CA ARG A 153 3.11 9.31 13.24
C ARG A 153 3.08 10.63 12.48
N ARG A 154 2.25 11.57 12.92
CA ARG A 154 2.09 12.89 12.28
C ARG A 154 3.15 13.87 12.77
N VAL A 155 3.74 14.61 11.84
CA VAL A 155 4.69 15.69 12.10
C VAL A 155 4.23 16.92 11.33
N MET A 156 4.01 18.02 12.04
CA MET A 156 3.67 19.31 11.43
C MET A 156 4.95 20.07 11.12
N VAL A 157 5.10 20.49 9.87
CA VAL A 157 6.19 21.34 9.41
C VAL A 157 5.60 22.70 9.04
N ARG A 158 6.18 23.77 9.60
CA ARG A 158 5.86 25.13 9.19
C ARG A 158 6.67 25.43 7.93
N ALA A 159 5.99 25.88 6.88
CA ALA A 159 6.63 26.36 5.66
C ALA A 159 7.31 27.71 5.87
#